data_AF-A0A356TN66-F1
#
_entry.id   AF-A0A356TN66-F1
#
_cell.length_a   1.000
_cell.length_b   1.000
_cell.length_c   1.000
_cell.angle_alpha   90.00
_cell.angle_beta   90.00
_cell.angle_gamma   90.00
#
_symmetry.space_group_name_H-M   'P 1'
#
loop_
_entity.id
_entity.type
_entity.pdbx_description
1 polymer ?
#
loop_
_entity_poly.entity_id
_entity_poly.type
_entity_poly.pdbx_seq_one_letter_code
_entity_poly.pdbx_strand_id
1 'polypeptide(L)'
;MKGEVRNPTTVWILCLVTCGIYPLYWWYTVGNELKNYLGKEDLNPTMDIVICFVCFAYMYYLPIKYGKLIQEAQQRAGMPNAEDQGMSFLIWMFLCAMGYKNMQEELNKIWESGGGAPATF
;
A
#
# COMPACT_ATOMS: atom_id res chain seq x y z
N MET A 1 -4.58 9.00 11.05
CA MET A 1 -3.27 8.76 11.71
C MET A 1 -2.24 8.46 10.64
N LYS A 2 -0.99 8.92 10.79
CA LYS A 2 0.11 8.68 9.83
C LYS A 2 0.56 7.22 9.90
N GLY A 3 0.95 6.62 8.77
CA GLY A 3 1.52 5.27 8.72
C GLY A 3 3.00 5.22 9.14
N GLU A 4 3.52 4.01 9.27
CA GLU A 4 4.92 3.78 9.68
C GLU A 4 5.86 3.82 8.47
N VAL A 5 7.00 4.49 8.62
CA VAL A 5 8.09 4.47 7.62
C VAL A 5 8.86 3.16 7.79
N ARG A 6 8.86 2.33 6.75
CA ARG A 6 9.52 1.00 6.78
C ARG A 6 10.59 0.93 5.72
N ASN A 7 11.69 0.21 5.98
CA ASN A 7 12.71 0.00 4.95
C ASN A 7 12.13 -0.84 3.79
N PRO A 8 12.05 -0.29 2.55
CA PRO A 8 11.43 -0.98 1.42
C PRO A 8 12.13 -2.29 1.05
N THR A 9 13.47 -2.34 1.18
CA THR A 9 14.26 -3.54 0.91
C THR A 9 13.97 -4.63 1.94
N THR A 10 13.84 -4.28 3.22
CA THR A 10 13.47 -5.24 4.26
C THR A 10 12.07 -5.81 4.03
N VAL A 11 11.08 -4.96 3.68
CA VAL A 11 9.73 -5.40 3.32
C VAL A 11 9.78 -6.40 2.16
N TRP A 12 10.52 -6.08 1.10
CA TRP A 12 10.67 -6.96 -0.06
C TRP A 12 11.34 -8.30 0.27
N ILE A 13 12.43 -8.30 1.04
CA ILE A 13 13.10 -9.53 1.48
C ILE A 13 12.14 -10.40 2.30
N LEU A 14 11.39 -9.81 3.22
CA LEU A 14 10.42 -10.55 4.02
C LEU A 14 9.30 -11.13 3.17
N CYS A 15 8.85 -10.42 2.12
CA CYS A 15 7.89 -10.97 1.16
C CYS A 15 8.42 -12.23 0.45
N LEU A 16 9.70 -12.26 0.11
CA LEU A 16 10.34 -13.41 -0.54
C LEU A 16 10.61 -14.57 0.43
N VAL A 17 11.18 -14.29 1.60
CA VAL A 17 11.65 -15.33 2.55
C VAL A 17 10.49 -16.01 3.26
N THR A 18 9.38 -15.31 3.48
CA THR A 18 8.23 -15.87 4.23
C THR A 18 7.22 -16.60 3.34
N CYS A 19 7.56 -16.88 2.09
CA CYS A 19 6.74 -17.65 1.15
C CYS A 19 5.27 -17.18 1.08
N GLY A 20 5.04 -15.86 1.09
CA GLY A 20 3.69 -15.30 0.95
C GLY A 20 2.94 -15.02 2.26
N ILE A 21 3.49 -15.36 3.44
CA ILE A 21 2.85 -15.03 4.73
C ILE A 21 2.98 -13.54 5.08
N TYR A 22 4.19 -12.99 5.01
CA TYR A 22 4.43 -11.58 5.33
C TYR A 22 3.65 -10.60 4.43
N PRO A 23 3.51 -10.82 3.11
CA PRO A 23 2.66 -9.99 2.26
C PRO A 23 1.24 -9.80 2.79
N LEU A 24 0.63 -10.84 3.40
CA LEU A 24 -0.72 -10.73 3.96
C LEU A 24 -0.75 -9.78 5.17
N TYR A 25 0.20 -9.92 6.08
CA TYR A 25 0.38 -9.00 7.20
C TYR A 25 0.63 -7.56 6.71
N TRP A 26 1.45 -7.41 5.67
CA TRP A 26 1.79 -6.11 5.12
C TRP A 26 0.57 -5.43 4.47
N TRP A 27 -0.21 -6.17 3.66
CA TRP A 27 -1.47 -5.68 3.08
C TRP A 27 -2.46 -5.23 4.15
N TYR A 28 -2.62 -6.00 5.22
CA TYR A 28 -3.47 -5.63 6.36
C TYR A 28 -3.05 -4.28 6.95
N THR A 29 -1.75 -4.16 7.23
CA THR A 29 -1.17 -3.04 7.93
C THR A 29 -1.26 -1.76 7.09
N VAL A 30 -0.79 -1.81 5.85
CA VAL A 30 -0.85 -0.68 4.91
C VAL A 30 -2.30 -0.29 4.61
N GLY A 31 -3.20 -1.27 4.46
CA GLY A 31 -4.62 -1.01 4.26
C GLY A 31 -5.23 -0.24 5.42
N ASN A 32 -4.90 -0.59 6.67
CA ASN A 32 -5.37 0.14 7.84
C ASN A 32 -4.74 1.53 7.96
N GLU A 33 -3.46 1.68 7.61
CA GLU A 33 -2.80 2.99 7.56
C GLU A 33 -3.48 3.92 6.55
N LEU A 34 -3.71 3.44 5.32
CA LEU A 34 -4.42 4.18 4.29
C LEU A 34 -5.87 4.46 4.68
N LYS A 35 -6.57 3.48 5.28
CA LYS A 35 -7.93 3.64 5.81
C LYS A 35 -8.00 4.82 6.78
N ASN A 36 -7.11 4.81 7.78
CA ASN A 36 -7.07 5.80 8.85
C ASN A 36 -6.52 7.15 8.38
N TYR A 37 -5.71 7.17 7.34
CA TYR A 37 -5.18 8.39 6.74
C TYR A 37 -6.20 9.09 5.84
N LEU A 38 -6.90 8.32 5.01
CA LEU A 38 -7.92 8.83 4.09
C LEU A 38 -9.27 9.06 4.76
N GLY A 39 -9.54 8.42 5.90
CA GLY A 39 -10.86 8.48 6.56
C GLY A 39 -11.93 7.66 5.83
N LYS A 40 -11.53 6.58 5.15
CA LYS A 40 -12.41 5.73 4.33
C LYS A 40 -12.95 4.56 5.12
N GLU A 41 -14.12 4.71 5.75
CA GLU A 41 -14.71 3.62 6.55
C GLU A 41 -15.05 2.37 5.73
N ASP A 42 -15.33 2.55 4.44
CA ASP A 42 -15.64 1.54 3.43
C ASP A 42 -14.42 0.69 3.03
N LEU A 43 -13.19 1.19 3.23
CA LEU A 43 -11.99 0.40 3.00
C LEU A 43 -11.88 -0.70 4.07
N ASN A 44 -11.90 -1.96 3.64
CA ASN A 44 -11.82 -3.12 4.54
C ASN A 44 -10.62 -4.03 4.21
N PRO A 45 -9.46 -3.77 4.82
CA PRO A 45 -8.25 -4.58 4.61
C PRO A 45 -8.39 -6.03 5.08
N THR A 46 -9.24 -6.28 6.08
CA THR A 46 -9.53 -7.65 6.54
C THR A 46 -10.23 -8.44 5.44
N MET A 47 -11.24 -7.85 4.78
CA MET A 47 -11.95 -8.50 3.68
C MET A 47 -11.04 -8.73 2.49
N ASP A 48 -10.14 -7.80 2.18
CA ASP A 48 -9.14 -7.97 1.12
C ASP A 48 -8.31 -9.25 1.33
N ILE A 49 -7.88 -9.51 2.56
CA ILE A 49 -7.10 -10.72 2.91
C ILE A 49 -7.95 -11.98 2.85
N VAL A 50 -9.18 -11.94 3.39
CA VAL A 50 -10.10 -13.08 3.32
C VAL A 50 -10.36 -13.46 1.86
N ILE A 51 -10.56 -12.49 0.98
CA ILE A 51 -10.77 -12.73 -0.45
C ILE A 51 -9.50 -13.32 -1.09
N CYS A 52 -8.30 -12.88 -0.72
CA CYS A 52 -7.06 -13.51 -1.21
C CYS A 52 -6.96 -15.01 -0.91
N PHE A 53 -7.46 -15.47 0.24
CA PHE A 53 -7.47 -16.90 0.59
C PHE A 53 -8.51 -17.71 -0.21
N VAL A 54 -9.65 -17.10 -0.55
CA VAL A 54 -10.72 -17.77 -1.32
C VAL A 54 -10.45 -17.70 -2.83
N CYS A 55 -9.90 -16.58 -3.29
CA CYS A 55 -9.66 -16.27 -4.69
C CYS A 55 -8.24 -15.75 -4.87
N PHE A 56 -7.32 -16.66 -5.19
CA PHE A 56 -5.91 -16.32 -5.38
C PHE A 56 -5.70 -15.25 -6.45
N ALA A 57 -6.53 -15.22 -7.51
CA ALA A 57 -6.46 -14.20 -8.56
C ALA A 57 -6.68 -12.78 -8.04
N TYR A 58 -7.35 -12.61 -6.90
CA TYR A 58 -7.55 -11.30 -6.27
C TYR A 58 -6.22 -10.64 -5.84
N MET A 59 -5.18 -11.43 -5.59
CA MET A 59 -3.86 -10.89 -5.24
C MET A 59 -3.28 -10.01 -6.35
N TYR A 60 -3.68 -10.22 -7.60
CA TYR A 60 -3.25 -9.42 -8.75
C TYR A 60 -4.05 -8.13 -8.90
N TYR A 61 -5.23 -8.06 -8.29
CA TYR A 61 -6.05 -6.86 -8.26
C TYR A 61 -5.61 -5.89 -7.15
N LEU A 62 -5.10 -6.40 -6.02
CA LEU A 62 -4.67 -5.56 -4.88
C LEU A 62 -3.69 -4.42 -5.26
N PRO A 63 -2.63 -4.64 -6.06
CA PRO A 63 -1.73 -3.56 -6.47
C PRO A 63 -2.45 -2.45 -7.23
N ILE A 64 -3.42 -2.79 -8.07
CA ILE A 64 -4.23 -1.83 -8.82
C ILE A 64 -5.14 -1.03 -7.87
N LYS A 65 -5.83 -1.73 -6.96
CA LYS A 65 -6.69 -1.08 -5.96
C LYS A 65 -5.90 -0.12 -5.07
N TYR A 66 -4.76 -0.57 -4.55
CA TYR A 66 -3.94 0.21 -3.62
C TYR A 66 -3.12 1.29 -4.33
N GLY A 67 -2.83 1.15 -5.63
CA GLY A 67 -2.26 2.24 -6.45
C GLY A 67 -3.12 3.50 -6.41
N LYS A 68 -4.44 3.35 -6.58
CA LYS A 68 -5.39 4.46 -6.46
C LYS A 68 -5.46 5.06 -5.06
N LEU A 69 -5.43 4.22 -4.02
CA LEU A 69 -5.45 4.68 -2.63
C LEU A 69 -4.16 5.43 -2.27
N ILE A 70 -3.02 4.95 -2.75
CA ILE A 70 -1.72 5.62 -2.59
C ILE A 70 -1.74 6.96 -3.33
N GLN A 71 -2.23 7.01 -4.58
CA GLN A 71 -2.38 8.26 -5.32
C GLN A 71 -3.23 9.28 -4.56
N GLU A 72 -4.39 8.87 -4.06
CA GLU A 72 -5.28 9.74 -3.27
C GLU A 72 -4.58 10.23 -1.99
N ALA A 73 -3.81 9.36 -1.34
CA ALA A 73 -3.02 9.73 -0.17
C ALA A 73 -1.87 10.71 -0.52
N GLN A 74 -1.23 10.55 -1.68
CA GLN A 74 -0.23 11.49 -2.20
C GLN A 74 -0.85 12.86 -2.51
N GLN A 75 -2.04 12.89 -3.11
CA GLN A 75 -2.80 14.12 -3.36
C GLN A 75 -3.13 14.84 -2.05
N ARG A 76 -3.62 14.10 -1.05
CA ARG A 76 -3.90 14.64 0.29
C ARG A 76 -2.64 15.16 0.99
N ALA A 77 -1.50 14.55 0.74
CA ALA A 77 -0.20 15.00 1.25
C ALA A 77 0.40 16.19 0.47
N GLY A 78 -0.25 16.67 -0.59
CA GLY A 78 0.24 17.79 -1.40
C GLY A 78 1.45 17.44 -2.29
N MET A 79 1.63 16.17 -2.64
CA MET A 79 2.75 15.75 -3.48
C MET A 79 2.54 16.17 -4.95
N PRO A 80 3.55 16.76 -5.62
CA PRO A 80 3.39 17.33 -6.96
C PRO A 80 3.19 16.29 -8.08
N ASN A 81 3.58 15.02 -7.85
CA ASN A 81 3.57 13.96 -8.85
C ASN A 81 2.65 12.79 -8.45
N ALA A 82 1.48 13.09 -7.89
CA ALA A 82 0.52 12.06 -7.47
C ALA A 82 -0.15 11.40 -8.68
N GLU A 83 0.24 10.15 -8.98
CA GLU A 83 -0.25 9.37 -10.13
C GLU A 83 -0.67 7.95 -9.70
N ASP A 84 -1.64 7.35 -10.41
CA ASP A 84 -2.03 5.96 -10.21
C ASP A 84 -0.93 5.01 -10.72
N GLN A 85 -0.10 4.55 -9.80
CA GLN A 85 0.97 3.59 -10.10
C GLN A 85 0.53 2.12 -9.97
N GLY A 86 -0.77 1.84 -9.84
CA GLY A 86 -1.28 0.51 -9.56
C GLY A 86 -0.91 -0.54 -10.61
N MET A 87 -0.93 -0.17 -11.89
CA MET A 87 -0.47 -1.05 -12.98
C MET A 87 1.03 -1.31 -12.90
N SER A 88 1.82 -0.28 -12.59
CA SER A 88 3.26 -0.43 -12.40
C SER A 88 3.56 -1.37 -11.23
N PHE A 89 2.90 -1.21 -10.09
CA PHE A 89 3.05 -2.11 -8.93
C PHE A 89 2.75 -3.56 -9.29
N LEU A 90 1.71 -3.80 -10.09
CA LEU A 90 1.38 -5.14 -10.58
C LEU A 90 2.48 -5.71 -11.49
N ILE A 91 2.99 -4.94 -12.45
CA ILE A 91 4.06 -5.39 -13.35
C ILE A 91 5.32 -5.73 -12.54
N TRP A 92 5.73 -4.86 -11.63
CA TRP A 92 6.87 -5.09 -10.75
C TRP A 92 6.64 -6.22 -9.74
N MET A 93 5.40 -6.55 -9.40
CA MET A 93 5.06 -7.72 -8.57
C MET A 93 5.52 -9.03 -9.23
N PHE A 94 5.32 -9.16 -10.54
CA PHE A 94 5.76 -10.34 -11.29
C PHE A 94 7.28 -10.38 -11.51
N LEU A 95 7.95 -9.23 -11.43
CA LEU A 95 9.40 -9.15 -11.43
C LEU A 95 9.97 -9.34 -10.02
N CYS A 96 9.96 -10.59 -9.54
CA CYS A 96 10.52 -10.97 -8.24
C CYS A 96 9.91 -10.21 -7.04
N ALA A 97 8.59 -9.98 -7.05
CA ALA A 97 7.87 -9.31 -5.96
C ALA A 97 8.34 -7.86 -5.68
N MET A 98 9.04 -7.21 -6.63
CA MET A 98 9.51 -5.82 -6.49
C MET A 98 8.37 -4.81 -6.35
N GLY A 99 7.15 -5.18 -6.71
CA GLY A 99 5.94 -4.38 -6.44
C GLY A 99 5.82 -3.95 -4.98
N TYR A 100 6.13 -4.82 -4.01
CA TYR A 100 6.08 -4.48 -2.59
C TYR A 100 7.10 -3.40 -2.20
N LYS A 101 8.30 -3.44 -2.79
CA LYS A 101 9.34 -2.43 -2.58
C LYS A 101 8.86 -1.07 -3.07
N ASN A 102 8.38 -1.01 -4.31
CA ASN A 102 7.95 0.24 -4.94
C ASN A 102 6.76 0.85 -4.18
N MET A 103 5.78 0.02 -3.78
CA MET A 103 4.66 0.49 -2.98
C MET A 103 5.11 1.05 -1.63
N GLN A 104 6.04 0.37 -0.94
CA GLN A 104 6.58 0.86 0.33
C GLN A 104 7.35 2.18 0.15
N GLU A 105 8.07 2.36 -0.95
CA GLU A 105 8.74 3.63 -1.26
C GLU A 105 7.74 4.78 -1.43
N GLU A 106 6.66 4.57 -2.19
CA GLU A 106 5.63 5.61 -2.36
C GLU A 106 4.90 5.93 -1.04
N LEU A 107 4.57 4.91 -0.25
CA LEU A 107 4.00 5.10 1.09
C LEU A 107 4.95 5.88 2.00
N ASN A 108 6.24 5.54 2.00
CA ASN A 108 7.23 6.26 2.80
C ASN A 108 7.31 7.73 2.42
N LYS A 109 7.26 8.09 1.13
CA LYS A 109 7.24 9.50 0.70
C LYS A 109 6.07 10.28 1.31
N ILE A 110 4.88 9.66 1.39
CA ILE A 110 3.68 10.25 2.01
C ILE A 110 3.88 10.42 3.52
N TRP A 111 4.46 9.41 4.17
CA TRP A 111 4.69 9.46 5.60
C TRP A 111 5.79 10.48 5.94
N GLU A 112 6.89 10.51 5.21
CA GLU A 112 8.00 11.44 5.40
C GLU A 112 7.63 12.89 5.13
N SER A 113 6.70 13.18 4.20
CA SER A 113 6.22 14.54 3.93
C SER A 113 5.40 15.18 5.06
N GLY A 114 5.28 14.49 6.20
CA GLY A 114 4.56 14.96 7.38
C GLY A 114 3.15 14.38 7.49
N GLY A 115 2.73 13.52 6.55
CA GLY A 115 1.42 12.86 6.56
C GLY A 115 0.29 13.86 6.79
N GLY A 116 0.31 14.96 6.03
CA GLY A 116 -0.54 16.15 6.13
C GLY A 116 -1.65 16.03 7.17
N ALA A 117 -1.40 16.58 8.37
CA ALA A 117 -2.45 16.81 9.34
C ALA A 117 -3.64 17.48 8.63
N PRO A 118 -4.89 17.11 8.93
CA PRO A 118 -6.05 17.74 8.32
C PRO A 118 -5.91 19.26 8.50
N ALA A 119 -6.13 20.02 7.42
CA ALA A 119 -6.37 21.44 7.55
C ALA A 119 -7.52 21.60 8.55
N THR A 120 -7.19 22.00 9.77
CA THR A 120 -8.14 22.45 10.76
C THR A 120 -8.74 23.74 10.19
N PHE A 121 -9.96 23.64 9.67
CA PHE A 121 -10.83 24.81 9.52
C PHE A 121 -11.43 25.14 10.89
#